data_AF-A0A7C6DIB0-F1
#
_entry.id   AF-A0A7C6DIB0-F1
#
_cell.length_a   1.000
_cell.length_b   1.000
_cell.length_c   1.000
_cell.angle_alpha   90.00
_cell.angle_beta   90.00
_cell.angle_gamma   90.00
#
_symmetry.space_group_name_H-M   'P 1'
#
loop_
_entity.id
_entity.type
_entity.pdbx_description
1 polymer ?
#
loop_
_entity_poly.entity_id
_entity_poly.type
_entity_poly.pdbx_seq_one_letter_code
_entity_poly.pdbx_strand_id
1 'polypeptide(L)'
;MESSRQAATVADLAVAIHAPPQVSAPQPAAAGAAGQCPPVASRHCLPPDRAGAWTIPLLCAGIAIIACCLLIPAADENRRLVYEREKLRMDLEQIHRQIAVNDEFLHRVADDPTLLERLAQRQMKLVRQGTSVLELKGQSDRRDLSPFLLVTLPPPAELPPYKPIGGRFSQMCRQPRSRLLLMGAGMLLLATGLVLGVAGRRAWADPLD
;
A
#
# COMPACT_ATOMS: atom_id res chain seq x y z
N MET A 1 26.53 -16.67 -31.09
CA MET A 1 25.10 -16.57 -31.46
C MET A 1 24.13 -16.98 -30.35
N GLU A 2 24.56 -17.68 -29.28
CA GLU A 2 23.66 -18.07 -28.17
C GLU A 2 23.39 -16.95 -27.14
N SER A 3 24.28 -15.95 -27.03
CA SER A 3 24.13 -14.84 -26.06
C SER A 3 22.91 -13.95 -26.33
N SER A 4 22.49 -13.75 -27.59
CA SER A 4 21.27 -12.99 -27.91
C SER A 4 19.96 -13.71 -27.55
N ARG A 5 19.97 -15.04 -27.34
CA ARG A 5 18.76 -15.77 -26.93
C ARG A 5 18.50 -15.70 -25.44
N GLN A 6 19.52 -15.54 -24.60
CA GLN A 6 19.35 -15.40 -23.14
C GLN A 6 18.84 -14.01 -22.73
N ALA A 7 19.19 -12.94 -23.46
CA ALA A 7 18.68 -11.60 -23.15
C ALA A 7 17.16 -11.47 -23.40
N ALA A 8 16.62 -12.17 -24.38
CA ALA A 8 15.19 -12.15 -24.69
C ALA A 8 14.34 -12.85 -23.62
N THR A 9 14.82 -13.95 -23.03
CA THR A 9 14.06 -14.70 -22.02
C THR A 9 13.97 -13.99 -20.68
N VAL A 10 14.98 -13.17 -20.31
CA VAL A 10 14.95 -12.40 -19.05
C VAL A 10 14.03 -11.18 -19.17
N ALA A 11 13.96 -10.56 -20.36
CA ALA A 11 13.05 -9.46 -20.62
C ALA A 11 11.57 -9.90 -20.55
N ASP A 12 11.24 -11.09 -21.07
CA ASP A 12 9.86 -11.64 -20.98
C ASP A 12 9.50 -12.09 -19.54
N LEU A 13 10.47 -12.56 -18.75
CA LEU A 13 10.23 -12.93 -17.35
C LEU A 13 9.98 -11.71 -16.45
N ALA A 14 10.62 -10.58 -16.74
CA ALA A 14 10.42 -9.34 -15.98
C ALA A 14 9.03 -8.71 -16.22
N VAL A 15 8.44 -8.93 -17.40
CA VAL A 15 7.08 -8.44 -17.71
C VAL A 15 6.00 -9.29 -17.03
N ALA A 16 6.24 -10.58 -16.79
CA ALA A 16 5.27 -11.46 -16.13
C ALA A 16 5.16 -11.26 -14.61
N ILE A 17 6.19 -10.72 -13.94
CA ILE A 17 6.19 -10.51 -12.48
C ILE A 17 5.55 -9.16 -12.10
N HIS A 18 5.41 -8.24 -13.06
CA HIS A 18 4.93 -6.88 -12.83
C HIS A 18 3.51 -6.62 -13.36
N ALA A 19 2.67 -7.65 -13.40
CA ALA A 19 1.25 -7.37 -13.26
C ALA A 19 1.08 -6.82 -11.84
N PRO A 20 0.65 -5.55 -11.65
CA PRO A 20 0.22 -5.12 -10.32
C PRO A 20 -0.76 -6.20 -9.86
N PRO A 21 -0.71 -6.67 -8.59
CA PRO A 21 -1.77 -7.53 -8.11
C PRO A 21 -3.02 -6.78 -8.47
N GLN A 22 -3.80 -7.37 -9.36
CA GLN A 22 -5.18 -6.97 -9.56
C GLN A 22 -5.73 -7.16 -8.18
N VAL A 23 -5.68 -6.11 -7.37
CA VAL A 23 -6.67 -5.85 -6.34
C VAL A 23 -7.89 -5.72 -7.20
N SER A 24 -8.44 -6.86 -7.59
CA SER A 24 -9.78 -7.03 -8.07
C SER A 24 -10.56 -6.34 -6.99
N ALA A 25 -10.84 -5.05 -7.22
CA ALA A 25 -11.70 -4.22 -6.40
C ALA A 25 -12.83 -5.16 -6.04
N PRO A 26 -13.05 -5.46 -4.74
CA PRO A 26 -13.83 -6.61 -4.30
C PRO A 26 -15.01 -6.70 -5.23
N GLN A 27 -14.91 -7.64 -6.17
CA GLN A 27 -15.84 -7.73 -7.27
C GLN A 27 -17.14 -7.90 -6.51
N PRO A 28 -18.06 -6.92 -6.51
CA PRO A 28 -19.24 -6.99 -5.66
C PRO A 28 -19.85 -8.30 -6.07
N ALA A 29 -19.73 -9.31 -5.19
CA ALA A 29 -19.88 -10.69 -5.59
C ALA A 29 -21.23 -10.71 -6.26
N ALA A 30 -21.21 -10.83 -7.59
CA ALA A 30 -22.43 -10.83 -8.37
C ALA A 30 -23.04 -12.13 -7.88
N ALA A 31 -24.02 -11.99 -6.99
CA ALA A 31 -24.85 -13.03 -6.47
C ALA A 31 -25.72 -13.53 -7.63
N GLY A 32 -25.04 -14.10 -8.63
CA GLY A 32 -25.55 -14.90 -9.72
C GLY A 32 -25.40 -16.37 -9.33
N ALA A 33 -25.86 -16.72 -8.14
CA ALA A 33 -26.43 -18.05 -7.94
C ALA A 33 -27.93 -17.84 -8.03
N ALA A 34 -28.47 -18.02 -9.23
CA ALA A 34 -29.86 -18.39 -9.44
C ALA A 34 -30.10 -19.80 -8.88
N GLY A 35 -29.85 -19.96 -7.58
CA GLY A 35 -30.34 -21.07 -6.80
C GLY A 35 -31.79 -20.73 -6.50
N GLN A 36 -32.70 -21.47 -7.14
CA GLN A 36 -34.12 -21.48 -6.82
C GLN A 36 -34.29 -21.45 -5.30
N CYS A 37 -34.76 -20.32 -4.78
CA CYS A 37 -35.31 -20.28 -3.44
C CYS A 37 -36.50 -21.25 -3.45
N PRO A 38 -36.54 -22.26 -2.56
CA PRO A 38 -37.79 -22.97 -2.32
C PRO A 38 -38.85 -21.93 -1.92
N PRO A 39 -40.14 -22.12 -2.30
CA PRO A 39 -41.21 -21.18 -1.99
C PRO A 39 -41.23 -20.96 -0.49
N VAL A 40 -40.69 -19.81 -0.06
CA VAL A 40 -40.72 -19.37 1.32
C VAL A 40 -42.19 -19.18 1.64
N ALA A 41 -42.74 -20.14 2.38
CA ALA A 41 -44.06 -20.08 2.96
C ALA A 41 -44.29 -18.66 3.47
N SER A 42 -45.33 -18.04 2.90
CA SER A 42 -45.77 -16.68 3.09
C SER A 42 -45.53 -16.24 4.53
N ARG A 43 -44.47 -15.44 4.73
CA ARG A 43 -44.24 -14.79 6.01
C ARG A 43 -45.50 -14.03 6.32
N HIS A 44 -46.19 -14.48 7.36
CA HIS A 44 -47.38 -13.83 7.87
C HIS A 44 -47.11 -12.33 7.89
N CYS A 45 -47.91 -11.61 7.12
CA CYS A 45 -48.00 -10.16 7.15
C CYS A 45 -48.60 -9.84 8.52
N LEU A 46 -47.81 -10.03 9.58
CA LEU A 46 -48.17 -9.63 10.92
C LEU A 46 -48.47 -8.13 10.80
N PRO A 47 -49.61 -7.68 11.37
CA PRO A 47 -49.91 -6.26 11.41
C PRO A 47 -48.70 -5.54 12.00
N PRO A 48 -48.41 -4.29 11.60
CA PRO A 48 -47.29 -3.54 12.14
C PRO A 48 -47.54 -3.37 13.65
N ASP A 49 -47.05 -4.33 14.43
CA ASP A 49 -46.85 -4.19 15.85
C ASP A 49 -46.06 -2.91 15.98
N ARG A 50 -46.62 -1.92 16.68
CA ARG A 50 -46.00 -0.62 16.95
C ARG A 50 -44.78 -0.84 17.85
N ALA A 51 -43.77 -1.55 17.37
CA ALA A 51 -42.42 -1.49 17.88
C ALA A 51 -42.05 -0.02 17.89
N GLY A 52 -41.65 0.50 19.05
CA GLY A 52 -41.45 1.93 19.24
C GLY A 52 -40.60 2.48 18.10
N ALA A 53 -41.08 3.55 17.45
CA ALA A 53 -40.45 4.16 16.27
C ALA A 53 -38.96 4.53 16.47
N TRP A 54 -38.50 4.53 17.72
CA TRP A 54 -37.14 4.82 18.16
C TRP A 54 -36.19 3.61 18.25
N THR A 55 -36.70 2.37 18.24
CA THR A 55 -35.86 1.18 18.48
C THR A 55 -34.92 0.88 17.31
N ILE A 56 -35.47 0.85 16.09
CA ILE A 56 -34.72 0.61 14.85
C ILE A 56 -33.62 1.65 14.63
N PRO A 57 -33.87 2.99 14.72
CA PRO A 57 -32.80 3.95 14.52
C PRO A 57 -31.73 3.87 15.61
N LEU A 58 -32.08 3.54 16.87
CA LEU A 58 -31.11 3.40 17.95
C LEU A 58 -30.18 2.19 17.74
N LEU A 59 -30.75 1.06 17.30
CA LEU A 59 -29.97 -0.13 16.95
C LEU A 59 -29.05 0.14 15.75
N CYS A 60 -29.59 0.76 14.70
CA CYS A 60 -28.83 1.11 13.51
C CYS A 60 -27.68 2.08 13.84
N ALA A 61 -27.94 3.10 14.67
CA ALA A 61 -26.92 4.04 15.13
C ALA A 61 -25.81 3.33 15.93
N GLY A 62 -26.15 2.39 16.82
CA GLY A 62 -25.17 1.60 17.57
C GLY A 62 -24.27 0.76 16.66
N ILE A 63 -24.85 0.04 15.70
CA ILE A 63 -24.09 -0.75 14.71
C ILE A 63 -23.21 0.16 13.86
N ALA A 64 -23.75 1.29 13.39
CA ALA A 64 -23.02 2.24 12.55
C ALA A 64 -21.79 2.81 13.27
N ILE A 65 -21.91 3.16 14.55
CA ILE A 65 -20.78 3.64 15.36
C ILE A 65 -19.71 2.56 15.49
N ILE A 66 -20.08 1.33 15.86
CA ILE A 66 -19.13 0.21 16.02
C ILE A 66 -18.43 -0.10 14.70
N ALA A 67 -19.19 -0.20 13.60
CA ALA A 67 -18.66 -0.44 12.27
C ALA A 67 -17.69 0.67 11.85
N CYS A 68 -18.04 1.94 12.09
CA CYS A 68 -17.19 3.08 11.78
C CYS A 68 -15.87 3.05 12.56
N CYS A 69 -15.90 2.66 13.84
CA CYS A 69 -14.70 2.50 14.67
C CYS A 69 -13.75 1.38 14.22
N LEU A 70 -14.25 0.38 13.48
CA LEU A 70 -13.46 -0.72 12.93
C LEU A 70 -12.98 -0.44 11.50
N LEU A 71 -13.86 0.09 10.65
CA LEU A 71 -13.60 0.30 9.23
C LEU A 71 -12.62 1.45 8.98
N ILE A 72 -12.71 2.55 9.74
CA ILE A 72 -11.81 3.70 9.58
C ILE A 72 -10.32 3.31 9.77
N PRO A 73 -9.91 2.68 10.89
CA PRO A 73 -8.49 2.33 11.06
C PRO A 73 -8.03 1.29 10.03
N ALA A 74 -8.85 0.28 9.72
CA ALA A 74 -8.52 -0.73 8.71
C ALA A 74 -8.31 -0.11 7.31
N ALA A 75 -9.15 0.85 6.93
CA ALA A 75 -9.01 1.56 5.66
C ALA A 75 -7.75 2.44 5.60
N ASP A 76 -7.37 3.09 6.71
CA ASP A 76 -6.16 3.92 6.79
C ASP A 76 -4.88 3.07 6.73
N GLU A 77 -4.87 1.93 7.42
CA GLU A 77 -3.76 0.95 7.36
C GLU A 77 -3.57 0.44 5.93
N ASN A 78 -4.65 0.10 5.23
CA ASN A 78 -4.58 -0.31 3.82
C ASN A 78 -3.99 0.79 2.93
N ARG A 79 -4.38 2.06 3.12
CA ARG A 79 -3.82 3.19 2.36
C ARG A 79 -2.34 3.39 2.64
N ARG A 80 -1.93 3.24 3.90
CA ARG A 80 -0.53 3.31 4.30
C ARG A 80 0.30 2.20 3.66
N LEU A 81 -0.21 0.97 3.63
CA LEU A 81 0.47 -0.15 2.96
C LEU A 81 0.64 0.09 1.46
N VAL A 82 -0.37 0.65 0.79
CA VAL A 82 -0.27 1.03 -0.63
C VAL A 82 0.83 2.08 -0.83
N TYR A 83 0.89 3.10 0.02
CA TYR A 83 1.95 4.11 -0.03
C TYR A 83 3.35 3.51 0.20
N GLU A 84 3.50 2.63 1.19
CA GLU A 84 4.77 1.96 1.47
C GLU A 84 5.21 1.04 0.33
N ARG A 85 4.26 0.33 -0.32
CA ARG A 85 4.57 -0.47 -1.52
C ARG A 85 5.07 0.39 -2.68
N GLU A 86 4.41 1.52 -2.93
CA GLU A 86 4.82 2.42 -4.02
C GLU A 86 6.22 3.00 -3.76
N LYS A 87 6.49 3.38 -2.51
CA LYS A 87 7.82 3.81 -2.10
C LYS A 87 8.88 2.74 -2.38
N LEU A 88 8.67 1.52 -1.91
CA LEU A 88 9.61 0.43 -2.11
C LEU A 88 9.80 0.09 -3.59
N ARG A 89 8.75 0.23 -4.40
CA ARG A 89 8.83 0.05 -5.85
C ARG A 89 9.75 1.08 -6.50
N MET A 90 9.61 2.36 -6.16
CA MET A 90 10.49 3.42 -6.66
C MET A 90 11.96 3.19 -6.25
N ASP A 91 12.18 2.77 -5.00
CA ASP A 91 13.52 2.44 -4.50
C ASP A 91 14.14 1.28 -5.29
N LEU A 92 13.37 0.23 -5.58
CA LEU A 92 13.83 -0.90 -6.40
C LEU A 92 14.15 -0.47 -7.84
N GLU A 93 13.31 0.35 -8.47
CA GLU A 93 13.55 0.84 -9.82
C GLU A 93 14.86 1.65 -9.88
N GLN A 94 15.16 2.43 -8.85
CA GLN A 94 16.42 3.16 -8.77
C GLN A 94 17.62 2.22 -8.62
N ILE A 95 17.54 1.21 -7.74
CA ILE A 95 18.62 0.24 -7.55
C ILE A 95 18.90 -0.49 -8.88
N HIS A 96 17.87 -0.89 -9.63
CA HIS A 96 18.05 -1.50 -10.94
C HIS A 96 18.78 -0.59 -11.93
N ARG A 97 18.47 0.72 -11.94
CA ARG A 97 19.21 1.69 -12.76
C ARG A 97 20.67 1.80 -12.32
N GLN A 98 20.94 1.75 -11.02
CA GLN A 98 22.30 1.79 -10.49
C GLN A 98 23.10 0.54 -10.88
N ILE A 99 22.48 -0.63 -10.82
CA ILE A 99 23.08 -1.90 -11.28
C ILE A 99 23.40 -1.80 -12.78
N ALA A 100 22.45 -1.35 -13.60
CA ALA A 100 22.67 -1.22 -15.04
C ALA A 100 23.82 -0.26 -15.40
N VAL A 101 23.91 0.88 -14.72
CA VAL A 101 25.03 1.83 -14.90
C VAL A 101 26.36 1.23 -14.41
N ASN A 102 26.33 0.46 -13.33
CA ASN A 102 27.53 -0.22 -12.82
C ASN A 102 27.99 -1.33 -13.77
N ASP A 103 27.07 -2.12 -14.32
CA ASP A 103 27.37 -3.15 -15.32
C ASP A 103 28.00 -2.54 -16.58
N GLU A 104 27.48 -1.41 -17.05
CA GLU A 104 28.09 -0.67 -18.16
C GLU A 104 29.49 -0.15 -17.81
N PHE A 105 29.67 0.36 -16.60
CA PHE A 105 30.99 0.79 -16.11
C PHE A 105 31.98 -0.37 -16.06
N LEU A 106 31.58 -1.52 -15.50
CA LEU A 106 32.42 -2.72 -15.43
C LEU A 106 32.79 -3.22 -16.83
N HIS A 107 31.86 -3.15 -17.79
CA HIS A 107 32.13 -3.52 -19.17
C HIS A 107 33.19 -2.60 -19.80
N ARG A 108 33.05 -1.28 -19.65
CA ARG A 108 34.03 -0.30 -20.15
C ARG A 108 35.40 -0.41 -19.47
N VAL A 109 35.44 -0.76 -18.18
CA VAL A 109 36.69 -0.98 -17.44
C VAL A 109 37.39 -2.26 -17.90
N ALA A 110 36.64 -3.29 -18.28
CA ALA A 110 37.21 -4.52 -18.83
C ALA A 110 37.85 -4.29 -20.21
N ASP A 111 37.28 -3.39 -21.02
CA ASP A 111 37.80 -3.07 -22.36
C ASP A 111 39.06 -2.19 -22.34
N ASP A 112 39.29 -1.40 -21.28
CA ASP A 112 40.45 -0.49 -21.15
C ASP A 112 41.38 -0.87 -19.97
N PRO A 113 42.50 -1.58 -20.23
CA PRO A 113 43.43 -1.99 -19.18
C PRO A 113 44.12 -0.80 -18.49
N THR A 114 44.22 0.36 -19.14
CA THR A 114 44.85 1.55 -18.56
C THR A 114 43.97 2.19 -17.49
N LEU A 115 42.63 2.14 -17.66
CA LEU A 115 41.69 2.54 -16.62
C LEU A 115 41.74 1.60 -15.41
N LEU A 116 41.85 0.30 -15.67
CA LEU A 116 41.95 -0.72 -14.63
C LEU A 116 43.22 -0.53 -13.78
N GLU A 117 44.35 -0.22 -14.42
CA GLU A 117 45.60 0.12 -13.71
C GLU A 117 45.44 1.37 -12.84
N ARG A 118 44.84 2.44 -13.35
CA ARG A 118 44.59 3.67 -12.56
C ARG A 118 43.64 3.41 -11.38
N LEU A 119 42.62 2.58 -11.59
CA LEU A 119 41.69 2.20 -10.54
C LEU A 119 42.40 1.39 -9.46
N ALA A 120 43.23 0.42 -9.83
CA ALA A 120 44.07 -0.35 -8.90
C ALA A 120 45.05 0.57 -8.14
N GLN A 121 45.74 1.47 -8.81
CA GLN A 121 46.64 2.45 -8.19
C GLN A 121 45.90 3.32 -7.15
N ARG A 122 44.67 3.76 -7.47
CA ARG A 122 43.82 4.53 -6.54
C ARG A 122 43.36 3.70 -5.34
N GLN A 123 42.97 2.45 -5.55
CA GLN A 123 42.54 1.52 -4.47
C GLN A 123 43.69 1.12 -3.55
N MET A 124 44.89 0.94 -4.09
CA MET A 124 46.08 0.60 -3.30
C MET A 124 46.64 1.81 -2.54
N LYS A 125 46.07 3.02 -2.74
CA LYS A 125 46.56 4.31 -2.20
C LYS A 125 48.07 4.48 -2.38
N LEU A 126 48.62 3.85 -3.42
CA LEU A 126 50.05 3.66 -3.59
C LEU A 126 50.55 4.78 -4.50
N VAL A 127 50.75 5.96 -3.91
CA VAL A 127 51.43 7.06 -4.62
C VAL A 127 52.90 6.71 -4.63
N ARG A 128 53.39 6.16 -5.75
CA ARG A 128 54.83 5.95 -5.95
C ARG A 128 55.52 7.32 -5.80
N GLN A 129 56.44 7.44 -4.85
CA GLN A 129 57.24 8.64 -4.72
C GLN A 129 58.05 8.84 -6.02
N GLY A 130 57.82 9.96 -6.71
CA GLY A 130 58.51 10.32 -7.96
C GLY A 130 57.68 10.24 -9.24
N THR A 131 56.48 9.65 -9.22
CA THR A 131 55.54 9.76 -10.36
C THR A 131 54.61 10.95 -10.13
N SER A 132 54.88 12.08 -10.78
CA SER A 132 53.89 13.15 -10.87
C SER A 132 52.65 12.60 -11.56
N VAL A 133 51.47 13.03 -11.12
CA VAL A 133 50.19 12.70 -11.76
C VAL A 133 50.36 12.94 -13.26
N LEU A 134 50.39 11.84 -14.02
CA LEU A 134 50.79 11.83 -15.42
C LEU A 134 49.91 12.83 -16.18
N GLU A 135 50.46 13.99 -16.55
CA GLU A 135 49.77 14.93 -17.42
C GLU A 135 49.66 14.27 -18.79
N LEU A 136 48.44 13.86 -19.19
CA LEU A 136 48.20 13.28 -20.52
C LEU A 136 48.40 14.35 -21.58
N LYS A 137 49.64 14.51 -22.01
CA LYS A 137 50.05 15.43 -23.06
C LYS A 137 49.63 14.85 -24.42
N GLY A 138 48.39 15.13 -24.86
CA GLY A 138 47.99 14.91 -26.26
C GLY A 138 46.60 14.33 -26.55
N GLN A 139 45.72 14.16 -25.56
CA GLN A 139 44.39 13.55 -25.77
C GLN A 139 43.28 14.55 -25.45
N SER A 140 43.13 15.61 -26.27
CA SER A 140 42.27 16.76 -25.96
C SER A 140 40.93 16.83 -26.70
N ASP A 141 40.64 15.94 -27.66
CA ASP A 141 39.48 16.14 -28.56
C ASP A 141 38.29 15.18 -28.39
N ARG A 142 38.41 14.12 -27.59
CA ARG A 142 37.25 13.30 -27.20
C ARG A 142 36.99 13.52 -25.73
N ARG A 143 36.05 14.43 -25.43
CA ARG A 143 35.42 14.66 -24.11
C ARG A 143 35.68 13.53 -23.11
N ASP A 144 36.80 13.62 -22.41
CA ASP A 144 37.18 12.74 -21.31
C ASP A 144 36.31 13.12 -20.10
N LEU A 145 35.02 12.84 -20.22
CA LEU A 145 34.13 12.79 -19.08
C LEU A 145 34.65 11.64 -18.23
N SER A 146 35.28 12.00 -17.11
CA SER A 146 35.68 11.08 -16.05
C SER A 146 34.62 9.98 -15.90
N PRO A 147 34.99 8.69 -16.04
CA PRO A 147 34.04 7.57 -15.89
C PRO A 147 33.26 7.63 -14.57
N PHE A 148 33.80 8.31 -13.57
CA PHE A 148 33.15 8.51 -12.28
C PHE A 148 31.97 9.51 -12.32
N LEU A 149 31.88 10.38 -13.33
CA LEU A 149 30.69 11.21 -13.57
C LEU A 149 29.53 10.39 -14.15
N LEU A 150 29.81 9.26 -14.81
CA LEU A 150 28.77 8.36 -15.32
C LEU A 150 28.12 7.53 -14.21
N VAL A 151 28.79 7.33 -13.07
CA VAL A 151 28.31 6.44 -11.98
C VAL A 151 27.47 7.17 -10.94
N THR A 152 27.49 8.49 -10.90
CA THR A 152 26.66 9.27 -9.97
C THR A 152 25.26 9.43 -10.52
N LEU A 153 24.37 8.50 -10.16
CA LEU A 153 22.94 8.69 -10.34
C LEU A 153 22.43 9.77 -9.35
N PRO A 154 21.57 10.69 -9.79
CA PRO A 154 20.93 11.63 -8.87
C PRO A 154 20.11 10.84 -7.84
N PRO A 155 20.04 11.32 -6.58
CA PRO A 155 19.19 10.70 -5.57
C PRO A 155 17.73 10.70 -6.06
N PRO A 156 16.93 9.69 -5.66
CA PRO A 156 15.54 9.61 -6.09
C PRO A 156 14.78 10.81 -5.55
N ALA A 157 13.74 11.25 -6.26
CA ALA A 157 12.84 12.25 -5.73
C ALA A 157 12.17 11.68 -4.47
N GLU A 158 12.24 12.42 -3.36
CA GLU A 158 11.57 12.02 -2.13
C GLU A 158 10.06 12.00 -2.33
N LEU A 159 9.41 10.89 -2.01
CA LEU A 159 7.94 10.81 -2.04
C LEU A 159 7.35 11.77 -1.01
N PRO A 160 6.23 12.45 -1.34
CA PRO A 160 5.58 13.36 -0.41
C PRO A 160 5.14 12.59 0.84
N PRO A 161 5.32 13.16 2.04
CA PRO A 161 5.02 12.46 3.29
C PRO A 161 3.55 12.02 3.32
N TYR A 162 3.31 10.79 3.78
CA TYR A 162 1.98 10.22 3.89
C TYR A 162 1.09 11.13 4.75
N LYS A 163 -0.01 11.62 4.16
CA LYS A 163 -1.02 12.40 4.86
C LYS A 163 -2.28 11.56 5.05
N PRO A 164 -2.64 11.22 6.29
CA PRO A 164 -3.88 10.50 6.52
C PRO A 164 -5.08 11.35 6.09
N ILE A 165 -5.97 10.74 5.30
CA ILE A 165 -7.19 11.40 4.84
C ILE A 165 -8.27 11.14 5.90
N GLY A 166 -8.60 12.17 6.68
CA GLY A 166 -9.70 12.09 7.65
C GLY A 166 -9.84 13.31 8.55
N GLY A 167 -11.07 13.58 8.99
CA GLY A 167 -11.39 14.69 9.90
C GLY A 167 -11.15 14.37 11.38
N ARG A 168 -11.71 15.21 12.27
CA ARG A 168 -11.60 15.02 13.74
C ARG A 168 -12.17 13.67 14.20
N PHE A 169 -13.23 13.19 13.57
CA PHE A 169 -13.86 11.92 13.92
C PHE A 169 -12.93 10.71 13.69
N SER A 170 -12.21 10.69 12.55
CA SER A 170 -11.21 9.64 12.32
C SER A 170 -10.04 9.72 13.28
N GLN A 171 -9.66 10.92 13.75
CA GLN A 171 -8.64 11.05 14.79
C GLN A 171 -9.10 10.43 16.11
N MET A 172 -10.38 10.61 16.49
CA MET A 172 -10.95 9.93 17.67
C MET A 172 -10.98 8.41 17.52
N CYS A 173 -11.23 7.89 16.31
CA CYS A 173 -11.19 6.44 16.07
C CYS A 173 -9.77 5.84 16.14
N ARG A 174 -8.72 6.66 15.96
CA ARG A 174 -7.31 6.23 15.99
C ARG A 174 -6.75 6.13 17.40
N GLN A 175 -7.16 7.00 18.30
CA GLN A 175 -6.68 6.95 19.68
C GLN A 175 -7.34 5.77 20.42
N PRO A 176 -6.57 4.87 21.04
CA PRO A 176 -7.12 3.64 21.63
C PRO A 176 -8.10 3.91 22.76
N ARG A 177 -7.87 4.98 23.53
CA ARG A 177 -8.73 5.39 24.66
C ARG A 177 -10.11 5.85 24.19
N SER A 178 -10.17 6.77 23.22
CA SER A 178 -11.44 7.23 22.66
C SER A 178 -12.12 6.15 21.85
N ARG A 179 -11.38 5.29 21.14
CA ARG A 179 -11.96 4.14 20.42
C ARG A 179 -12.73 3.21 21.36
N LEU A 180 -12.18 2.93 22.54
CA LEU A 180 -12.85 2.13 23.57
C LEU A 180 -14.15 2.81 24.03
N LEU A 181 -14.13 4.13 24.24
CA LEU A 181 -15.31 4.91 24.63
C LEU A 181 -16.38 4.91 23.53
N LEU A 182 -16.01 5.08 22.25
CA LEU A 182 -16.96 5.02 21.13
C LEU A 182 -17.57 3.62 20.99
N MET A 183 -16.76 2.57 21.14
CA MET A 183 -17.25 1.18 21.16
C MET A 183 -18.23 0.96 22.31
N GLY A 184 -17.90 1.43 23.51
CA GLY A 184 -18.79 1.37 24.67
C GLY A 184 -20.11 2.13 24.43
N ALA A 185 -20.05 3.33 23.87
CA ALA A 185 -21.24 4.11 23.51
C ALA A 185 -22.11 3.39 22.46
N GLY A 186 -21.49 2.79 21.44
CA GLY A 186 -22.19 1.97 20.45
C GLY A 186 -22.89 0.76 21.07
N MET A 187 -22.21 0.03 21.97
CA MET A 187 -22.80 -1.10 22.70
C MET A 187 -23.93 -0.67 23.64
N LEU A 188 -23.80 0.49 24.30
CA LEU A 188 -24.85 1.04 25.15
C LEU A 188 -26.10 1.42 24.33
N LEU A 189 -25.94 2.01 23.15
CA LEU A 189 -27.04 2.29 22.22
C LEU A 189 -27.74 1.01 21.75
N LEU A 190 -27.00 -0.07 21.53
CA LEU A 190 -27.59 -1.37 21.21
C LEU A 190 -28.39 -1.93 22.39
N ALA A 191 -27.81 -1.94 23.59
CA ALA A 191 -28.48 -2.44 24.78
C ALA A 191 -29.76 -1.66 25.09
N THR A 192 -29.69 -0.32 25.05
CA THR A 192 -30.86 0.55 25.24
C THR A 192 -31.92 0.34 24.15
N GLY A 193 -31.51 0.16 22.89
CA GLY A 193 -32.42 -0.13 21.79
C GLY A 193 -33.15 -1.46 21.96
N LEU A 194 -32.44 -2.49 22.43
CA LEU A 194 -33.01 -3.80 22.75
C LEU A 194 -33.98 -3.72 23.93
N VAL A 195 -33.62 -3.04 25.03
CA VAL A 195 -34.46 -2.88 26.22
C VAL A 195 -35.76 -2.14 25.88
N LEU A 196 -35.68 -1.02 25.15
CA LEU A 196 -36.86 -0.27 24.72
C LEU A 196 -37.75 -1.09 23.76
N GLY A 197 -37.15 -1.94 22.93
CA GLY A 197 -37.87 -2.85 22.03
C GLY A 197 -38.64 -3.97 22.73
N VAL A 198 -38.20 -4.40 23.91
CA VAL A 198 -38.93 -5.39 24.73
C VAL A 198 -40.08 -4.76 25.49
N ALA A 199 -39.88 -3.55 26.05
CA ALA A 199 -40.91 -2.85 26.82
C ALA A 199 -42.17 -2.54 25.98
N GLY A 200 -41.98 -2.16 24.70
CA GLY A 200 -43.10 -1.90 23.79
C GLY A 200 -43.99 -3.12 23.51
N ARG A 201 -43.47 -4.35 23.66
CA ARG A 201 -44.25 -5.58 23.46
C ARG A 201 -45.13 -5.95 24.64
N ARG A 202 -44.72 -5.65 25.88
CA ARG A 202 -45.51 -5.98 27.08
C ARG A 202 -46.72 -5.07 27.26
N ALA A 203 -46.63 -3.79 26.87
CA ALA A 203 -47.73 -2.84 27.02
C ALA A 203 -49.00 -3.18 26.21
N TRP A 204 -48.91 -4.08 25.22
CA TRP A 204 -50.05 -4.55 24.44
C TRP A 204 -50.69 -5.84 24.97
N ALA A 205 -50.01 -6.54 25.89
CA ALA A 205 -50.43 -7.86 26.34
C ALA A 205 -51.37 -7.86 27.56
N ASP A 206 -51.55 -6.71 28.21
CA ASP A 206 -52.48 -6.55 29.34
C ASP A 206 -53.77 -5.87 28.84
N PRO A 207 -54.82 -6.62 28.46
CA PRO A 207 -56.15 -6.06 28.30
C PRO A 207 -56.65 -5.61 29.68
N LEU A 208 -57.12 -4.36 29.77
CA LEU A 208 -57.79 -3.82 30.96
C LEU A 208 -59.09 -4.60 31.20
N ASP A 209 -59.11 -5.43 32.25
CA ASP A 209 -60.33 -5.96 32.88
C ASP A 209 -61.06 -4.86 33.68
#